data_AF-A0A9C7CUV8-F1
#
_entry.id   AF-A0A9C7CUV8-F1
#
_cell.length_a   1.000
_cell.length_b   1.000
_cell.length_c   1.000
_cell.angle_alpha   90.00
_cell.angle_beta   90.00
_cell.angle_gamma   90.00
#
_symmetry.space_group_name_H-M   'P 1'
#
loop_
_entity.id
_entity.type
_entity.pdbx_description
1 polymer ?
#
loop_
_entity_poly.entity_id
_entity_poly.type
_entity_poly.pdbx_seq_one_letter_code
_entity_poly.pdbx_strand_id
1 'polypeptide(L)'
;MTDQFKTILLKAKLNFAILVAILVIAVLGKFTNPELTNGIFVTADQLVSELYLVFIAITLGAFIPNFKLVVLGSIAAFIGAVILIQAGIFTYLTTEYLFAVLIVVLGFASIANLYRHYRENGL
;
A
#
# COMPACT_ATOMS: atom_id res chain seq x y z
N MET A 1 -3.41 6.70 29.20
CA MET A 1 -3.00 5.66 28.23
C MET A 1 -4.16 5.10 27.41
N THR A 2 -5.32 4.76 28.01
CA THR A 2 -6.46 4.13 27.32
C THR A 2 -7.12 5.03 26.25
N ASP A 3 -7.31 6.32 26.53
CA ASP A 3 -7.99 7.23 25.59
C ASP A 3 -7.12 7.68 24.41
N GLN A 4 -5.80 7.73 24.60
CA GLN A 4 -4.82 8.06 23.55
C GLN A 4 -4.71 6.95 22.50
N PHE A 5 -4.54 5.71 22.95
CA PHE A 5 -4.50 4.54 22.07
C PHE A 5 -5.81 4.43 21.28
N LYS A 6 -6.94 4.62 21.95
CA LYS A 6 -8.27 4.63 21.34
C LYS A 6 -8.40 5.75 20.28
N THR A 7 -7.84 6.93 20.51
CA THR A 7 -7.87 8.05 19.54
C THR A 7 -7.06 7.74 18.27
N ILE A 8 -5.86 7.18 18.41
CA ILE A 8 -5.04 6.77 17.25
C ILE A 8 -5.75 5.66 16.46
N LEU A 9 -6.29 4.66 17.17
CA LEU A 9 -7.00 3.53 16.55
C LEU A 9 -8.27 4.00 15.82
N LEU A 10 -8.96 5.03 16.36
CA LEU A 10 -10.14 5.61 15.74
C LEU A 10 -9.82 6.50 14.53
N LYS A 11 -8.72 7.26 14.56
CA LYS A 11 -8.30 8.15 13.46
C LYS A 11 -7.59 7.41 12.32
N ALA A 12 -6.80 6.39 12.64
CA ALA A 12 -5.97 5.65 11.68
C ALA A 12 -6.58 4.32 11.22
N LYS A 13 -7.90 4.13 11.37
CA LYS A 13 -8.60 2.88 10.98
C LYS A 13 -8.27 2.41 9.58
N LEU A 14 -8.20 3.35 8.62
CA LEU A 14 -7.95 3.01 7.22
C LEU A 14 -6.53 2.46 7.01
N ASN A 15 -5.55 3.04 7.68
CA ASN A 15 -4.16 2.59 7.61
C ASN A 15 -4.05 1.15 8.13
N PHE A 16 -4.65 0.86 9.28
CA PHE A 16 -4.68 -0.50 9.82
C PHE A 16 -5.46 -1.46 8.90
N ALA A 17 -6.58 -1.01 8.33
CA ALA A 17 -7.35 -1.83 7.39
C ALA A 17 -6.52 -2.24 6.17
N ILE A 18 -5.70 -1.33 5.63
CA ILE A 18 -4.81 -1.62 4.49
C ILE A 18 -3.71 -2.59 4.89
N LEU A 19 -3.03 -2.35 6.00
CA LEU A 19 -1.96 -3.23 6.47
C LEU A 19 -2.47 -4.64 6.77
N VAL A 20 -3.65 -4.75 7.40
CA VAL A 20 -4.32 -6.03 7.63
C VAL A 20 -4.75 -6.67 6.32
N ALA A 21 -5.27 -5.91 5.35
CA ALA A 21 -5.64 -6.45 4.04
C ALA A 21 -4.42 -7.03 3.30
N ILE A 22 -3.28 -6.34 3.33
CA ILE A 22 -2.02 -6.84 2.75
C ILE A 22 -1.61 -8.15 3.43
N LEU A 23 -1.67 -8.22 4.76
CA LEU A 23 -1.37 -9.44 5.53
C LEU A 23 -2.32 -10.58 5.15
N VAL A 24 -3.63 -10.30 5.07
CA VAL A 24 -4.65 -11.29 4.69
C VAL A 24 -4.39 -11.80 3.27
N ILE A 25 -4.05 -10.92 2.32
CA ILE A 25 -3.67 -11.30 0.95
C ILE A 25 -2.44 -12.20 0.96
N ALA A 26 -1.42 -11.88 1.77
CA ALA A 26 -0.21 -12.71 1.88
C ALA A 26 -0.54 -14.13 2.40
N VAL A 27 -1.34 -14.20 3.48
CA VAL A 27 -1.70 -15.46 4.12
C VAL A 27 -2.61 -16.29 3.21
N LEU A 28 -3.70 -15.70 2.70
CA LEU A 28 -4.64 -16.41 1.81
C LEU A 28 -3.95 -16.82 0.51
N GLY A 29 -3.18 -15.92 -0.09
CA GLY A 29 -2.45 -16.18 -1.32
C GLY A 29 -1.49 -17.36 -1.19
N LYS A 30 -0.81 -17.50 -0.04
CA LYS A 30 0.03 -18.66 0.26
C LYS A 30 -0.74 -19.98 0.26
N PHE A 31 -2.02 -19.99 0.64
CA PHE A 31 -2.87 -21.20 0.62
C PHE A 31 -3.53 -21.45 -0.74
N THR A 32 -3.86 -20.41 -1.51
CA THR A 32 -4.61 -20.55 -2.77
C THR A 32 -3.71 -20.63 -4.01
N ASN A 33 -2.69 -19.77 -4.09
CA ASN A 33 -1.74 -19.72 -5.20
C ASN A 33 -0.35 -19.28 -4.68
N PRO A 34 0.41 -20.20 -4.08
CA PRO A 34 1.68 -19.89 -3.42
C PRO A 34 2.74 -19.36 -4.39
N GLU A 35 2.77 -19.84 -5.64
CA GLU A 35 3.76 -19.40 -6.63
C GLU A 35 3.56 -17.93 -7.00
N LEU A 36 2.33 -17.56 -7.39
CA LEU A 36 2.00 -16.18 -7.74
C LEU A 36 2.20 -15.25 -6.54
N THR A 37 1.75 -15.66 -5.36
CA THR A 37 1.84 -14.83 -4.14
C THR A 37 3.29 -14.60 -3.75
N ASN A 38 4.12 -15.65 -3.73
CA ASN A 38 5.53 -15.50 -3.42
C ASN A 38 6.24 -14.62 -4.46
N GLY A 39 5.91 -14.78 -5.75
CA GLY A 39 6.44 -13.92 -6.81
C GLY A 39 6.16 -12.44 -6.54
N ILE A 40 4.91 -12.10 -6.25
CA ILE A 40 4.49 -10.72 -5.92
C ILE A 40 5.26 -10.17 -4.71
N PHE A 41 5.36 -10.94 -3.62
CA PHE A 41 6.01 -10.46 -2.39
C PHE A 41 7.54 -10.38 -2.51
N VAL A 42 8.17 -11.23 -3.31
CA VAL A 42 9.61 -11.10 -3.64
C VAL A 42 9.84 -9.85 -4.49
N THR A 43 8.99 -9.60 -5.50
CA THR A 43 9.06 -8.36 -6.28
C THR A 43 8.81 -7.13 -5.40
N ALA A 44 7.85 -7.20 -4.48
CA ALA A 44 7.57 -6.12 -3.54
C ALA A 44 8.80 -5.81 -2.67
N ASP A 45 9.49 -6.83 -2.16
CA ASP A 45 10.72 -6.69 -1.36
C ASP A 45 11.85 -6.03 -2.17
N GLN A 46 12.03 -6.44 -3.42
CA GLN A 46 12.98 -5.79 -4.34
C GLN A 46 12.62 -4.31 -4.58
N LEU A 47 11.34 -4.01 -4.79
CA LEU A 47 10.85 -2.64 -4.98
C LEU A 47 11.05 -1.74 -3.75
N VAL A 48 11.12 -2.30 -2.53
CA VAL A 48 11.49 -1.52 -1.33
C VAL A 48 12.93 -1.03 -1.39
N SER A 49 13.81 -1.77 -2.09
CA SER A 49 15.19 -1.34 -2.30
C SER A 49 15.30 -0.20 -3.30
N GLU A 50 14.26 0.03 -4.12
CA GLU A 50 14.14 1.19 -5.00
C GLU A 50 13.67 2.42 -4.22
N LEU A 51 14.64 3.19 -3.75
CA LEU A 51 14.43 4.34 -2.88
C LEU A 51 13.43 5.38 -3.46
N TYR A 52 13.37 5.53 -4.79
CA TYR A 52 12.44 6.46 -5.46
C TYR A 52 10.98 6.10 -5.19
N LEU A 53 10.60 4.83 -5.32
CA LEU A 53 9.23 4.39 -5.09
C LEU A 53 8.84 4.56 -3.62
N VAL A 54 9.75 4.20 -2.71
CA VAL A 54 9.53 4.34 -1.27
C VAL A 54 9.37 5.81 -0.88
N PHE A 55 10.18 6.72 -1.43
CA PHE A 55 10.03 8.16 -1.19
C PHE A 55 8.66 8.68 -1.65
N ILE A 56 8.20 8.28 -2.84
CA ILE A 56 6.88 8.68 -3.33
C ILE A 56 5.80 8.16 -2.38
N ALA A 57 5.83 6.87 -2.03
CA ALA A 57 4.84 6.25 -1.16
C ALA A 57 4.75 6.93 0.22
N ILE A 58 5.91 7.17 0.84
CA ILE A 58 5.98 7.89 2.13
C ILE A 58 5.47 9.32 1.96
N THR A 59 5.83 10.01 0.88
CA THR A 59 5.38 11.39 0.64
C THR A 59 3.86 11.47 0.49
N LEU A 60 3.28 10.55 -0.28
CA LEU A 60 1.83 10.46 -0.44
C LEU A 60 1.13 10.23 0.92
N GLY A 61 1.65 9.33 1.74
CA GLY A 61 1.09 9.06 3.07
C GLY A 61 1.27 10.19 4.08
N ALA A 62 2.46 10.80 4.13
CA ALA A 62 2.81 11.80 5.14
C ALA A 62 2.27 13.21 4.84
N PHE A 63 2.16 13.60 3.57
CA PHE A 63 1.87 15.00 3.23
C PHE A 63 0.44 15.24 2.70
N ILE A 64 -0.27 14.21 2.21
CA ILE A 64 -1.65 14.41 1.75
C ILE A 64 -2.60 14.40 2.95
N PRO A 65 -3.34 15.49 3.25
CA PRO A 65 -4.18 15.57 4.45
C PRO A 65 -5.23 14.46 4.51
N ASN A 66 -5.88 14.19 3.38
CA ASN A 66 -6.93 13.18 3.28
C ASN A 66 -6.36 11.85 2.75
N PHE A 67 -6.02 10.94 3.67
CA PHE A 67 -5.47 9.64 3.32
C PHE A 67 -6.41 8.79 2.44
N LYS A 68 -7.73 8.98 2.53
CA LYS A 68 -8.68 8.27 1.65
C LYS A 68 -8.42 8.54 0.17
N LEU A 69 -8.02 9.77 -0.17
CA LEU A 69 -7.70 10.14 -1.56
C LEU A 69 -6.45 9.42 -2.05
N VAL A 70 -5.47 9.21 -1.18
CA VAL A 70 -4.26 8.43 -1.50
C VAL A 70 -4.65 7.00 -1.85
N VAL A 71 -5.46 6.37 -1.00
CA VAL A 71 -5.89 4.98 -1.20
C VAL A 71 -6.71 4.82 -2.47
N LEU A 72 -7.73 5.66 -2.66
CA LEU A 72 -8.56 5.63 -3.85
C LEU A 72 -7.77 5.97 -5.12
N GLY A 73 -6.87 6.94 -5.05
CA GLY A 73 -6.00 7.33 -6.17
C GLY A 73 -5.06 6.20 -6.58
N SER A 74 -4.40 5.54 -5.62
CA SER A 74 -3.53 4.40 -5.90
C SER A 74 -4.30 3.21 -6.49
N ILE A 75 -5.49 2.91 -5.96
CA ILE A 75 -6.36 1.84 -6.50
C ILE A 75 -6.85 2.20 -7.91
N ALA A 76 -7.26 3.44 -8.15
CA ALA A 76 -7.72 3.89 -9.46
C ALA A 76 -6.59 3.86 -10.50
N ALA A 77 -5.38 4.28 -10.12
CA ALA A 77 -4.20 4.19 -10.97
C ALA A 77 -3.85 2.73 -11.30
N PHE A 78 -3.92 1.84 -10.30
CA PHE A 78 -3.75 0.40 -10.52
C PHE A 78 -4.77 -0.14 -11.52
N ILE A 79 -6.07 0.11 -11.32
CA ILE A 79 -7.12 -0.37 -12.21
C ILE A 79 -6.92 0.17 -13.63
N GLY A 80 -6.62 1.47 -13.76
CA GLY A 80 -6.34 2.09 -15.06
C GLY A 80 -5.16 1.43 -15.78
N ALA A 81 -4.05 1.20 -15.06
CA ALA A 81 -2.89 0.53 -15.64
C ALA A 81 -3.18 -0.94 -16.00
N VAL A 82 -3.96 -1.68 -15.21
CA VAL A 82 -4.41 -3.04 -15.58
C VAL A 82 -5.22 -3.02 -16.87
N ILE A 83 -6.15 -2.07 -17.03
CA ILE A 83 -6.92 -1.93 -18.28
C ILE A 83 -5.99 -1.67 -19.46
N LEU A 84 -4.99 -0.80 -19.30
CA LEU A 84 -4.01 -0.50 -20.36
C LEU A 84 -3.12 -1.69 -20.71
N ILE A 85 -2.77 -2.54 -19.74
CA ILE A 85 -2.07 -3.82 -19.97
C ILE A 85 -2.97 -4.76 -20.77
N GLN A 86 -4.23 -4.94 -20.36
CA GLN A 86 -5.18 -5.82 -21.06
C GLN A 86 -5.52 -5.33 -22.48
N ALA A 87 -5.50 -4.02 -22.70
CA ALA A 87 -5.65 -3.42 -24.03
C ALA A 87 -4.39 -3.55 -24.91
N GLY A 88 -3.30 -4.12 -24.40
CA GLY A 88 -2.04 -4.31 -25.14
C GLY A 88 -1.23 -3.02 -25.32
N ILE A 89 -1.53 -1.95 -24.58
CA ILE A 89 -0.80 -0.68 -24.64
C ILE A 89 0.51 -0.76 -23.84
N PHE A 90 0.45 -1.39 -22.66
CA PHE A 90 1.62 -1.60 -21.81
C PHE A 90 2.07 -3.06 -21.84
N THR A 91 2.69 -3.48 -22.94
CA THR A 91 3.18 -4.87 -23.12
C THR A 91 4.42 -5.21 -22.29
N TYR A 92 5.11 -4.20 -21.76
CA TYR A 92 6.31 -4.36 -20.93
C TYR A 92 5.99 -4.48 -19.43
N LEU A 93 4.74 -4.28 -19.02
CA LEU A 93 4.28 -4.36 -17.64
C LEU A 93 3.46 -5.64 -17.43
N THR A 94 3.66 -6.29 -16.29
CA THR A 94 2.83 -7.41 -15.86
C THR A 94 1.88 -6.98 -14.75
N THR A 95 0.76 -7.69 -14.62
CA THR A 95 -0.23 -7.39 -13.58
C THR A 95 0.33 -7.70 -12.19
N GLU A 96 1.15 -8.75 -12.07
CA GLU A 96 1.83 -9.14 -10.83
C GLU A 96 2.79 -8.05 -10.36
N TYR A 97 3.58 -7.48 -11.27
CA TYR A 97 4.48 -6.37 -10.96
C TYR A 97 3.70 -5.14 -10.50
N LEU A 98 2.64 -4.77 -11.22
CA LEU A 98 1.80 -3.63 -10.87
C LEU A 98 1.11 -3.82 -9.50
N PHE A 99 0.73 -5.06 -9.17
CA PHE A 99 0.16 -5.38 -7.87
C PHE A 99 1.20 -5.29 -6.74
N ALA A 100 2.44 -5.71 -7.00
CA ALA A 100 3.56 -5.51 -6.07
C ALA A 100 3.80 -4.01 -5.81
N VAL A 101 3.81 -3.18 -6.86
CA VAL A 101 3.89 -1.71 -6.74
C VAL A 101 2.75 -1.17 -5.88
N LEU A 102 1.51 -1.62 -6.11
CA LEU A 102 0.36 -1.19 -5.32
C LEU A 102 0.52 -1.52 -3.83
N ILE A 103 0.96 -2.74 -3.50
CA ILE A 103 1.20 -3.17 -2.11
C ILE A 103 2.27 -2.30 -1.46
N VAL A 104 3.40 -2.07 -2.13
CA VAL A 104 4.49 -1.24 -1.60
C VAL A 104 3.99 0.19 -1.36
N VAL A 105 3.34 0.80 -2.34
CA VAL A 105 2.82 2.18 -2.22
C VAL A 105 1.83 2.28 -1.06
N LEU A 106 0.82 1.40 -1.02
CA LEU A 106 -0.19 1.42 0.04
C LEU A 106 0.37 1.08 1.42
N GLY A 107 1.32 0.15 1.51
CA GLY A 107 1.98 -0.24 2.75
C GLY A 107 2.77 0.92 3.36
N PHE A 108 3.70 1.50 2.60
CA PHE A 108 4.52 2.62 3.06
C PHE A 108 3.70 3.88 3.30
N ALA A 109 2.72 4.19 2.43
CA ALA A 109 1.84 5.33 2.64
C ALA A 109 1.01 5.18 3.93
N SER A 110 0.54 3.96 4.25
CA SER A 110 -0.19 3.67 5.49
C SER A 110 0.66 3.87 6.74
N ILE A 111 1.92 3.40 6.72
CA ILE A 111 2.87 3.58 7.82
C ILE A 111 3.24 5.06 7.99
N ALA A 112 3.51 5.76 6.89
CA ALA A 112 3.85 7.17 6.91
C ALA A 112 2.69 8.03 7.45
N ASN A 113 1.45 7.75 7.04
CA ASN A 113 0.28 8.45 7.57
C ASN A 113 0.02 8.08 9.05
N LEU A 114 0.33 6.85 9.48
CA LEU A 114 0.29 6.48 10.91
C LEU A 114 1.29 7.30 11.72
N TYR A 115 2.52 7.44 11.22
CA TYR A 115 3.56 8.25 11.86
C TYR A 115 3.16 9.73 11.94
N ARG A 116 2.51 10.27 10.89
CA ARG A 116 1.94 11.61 10.94
C ARG A 116 0.92 11.75 12.06
N HIS A 117 -0.03 10.82 12.16
CA HIS A 117 -1.04 10.85 13.22
C HIS A 117 -0.41 10.72 14.61
N TYR A 118 0.65 9.93 14.76
CA TYR A 118 1.41 9.87 16.01
C TYR A 118 2.02 11.23 16.36
N ARG A 119 2.73 11.86 15.42
CA ARG A 119 3.37 13.18 15.60
C ARG A 119 2.38 14.29 15.93
N GLU A 120 1.26 14.37 15.22
CA GLU A 120 0.26 15.44 15.38
C GLU A 120 -0.50 15.38 16.71
N ASN A 121 -0.67 14.18 17.28
CA ASN A 121 -1.37 14.02 18.55
C ASN A 121 -0.43 14.02 19.77
N GLY A 122 0.84 14.42 19.58
CA GLY A 122 1.77 14.76 20.66
C GLY A 122 2.11 13.58 21.58
N LEU A 123 2.87 12.63 21.06
CA LEU A 123 3.65 11.68 21.86
C LEU A 123 5.14 11.94 21.65
#